data_AF-A0AAN6QPS1-F1
#
_entry.id   AF-A0AAN6QPS1-F1
#
_cell.length_a   1.000
_cell.length_b   1.000
_cell.length_c   1.000
_cell.angle_alpha   90.00
_cell.angle_beta   90.00
_cell.angle_gamma   90.00
#
_symmetry.space_group_name_H-M   'P 1'
#
loop_
_entity.id
_entity.type
_entity.pdbx_description
1 polymer ?
#
loop_
_entity_poly.entity_id
_entity_poly.type
_entity_poly.pdbx_seq_one_letter_code
_entity_poly.pdbx_strand_id
1 'polypeptide(L)'
;MRTTRVSQETKRVADALSTSKLRGTRRSIVNGLPSSDDALDATEGAGKRDVPSAPSSTAPSLGKRKRDGMSTSIAKASDENAAFVRRSSRKVPKLESDDIKREVKPKAVRPPKRIKGPNGALVVDPPPNWEKVYDITAAMRKRVLAPVDTMGCENLAEETRSPRDRRLQTLVALMLSSQTKDTVTAVAMKNLQDSLPGGFCLEGLLEVEPEELNLLIGKVGFHNNKTKFIKAVAVILRDQFAGDIPDTIEGLVSLPGVGPKMAYLCMSAAWGRDEGIGVDVHVHRITNLWGWHKTSTPEQTRAELEAWLPREKWHAINHLLVGFGQTICLPIGRRCGECDLAKQKLCPSAVASSPVKRRVKKEVVIKVDDLEDGVVVKTEEMAVQEDVGIKVEPEVEDDC
;
A
#
# COMPACT_ATOMS: atom_id res chain seq x y z
N MET A 1 -23.19 -22.93 -5.16
CA MET A 1 -22.01 -22.12 -5.54
C MET A 1 -21.57 -21.30 -4.34
N ARG A 2 -20.41 -21.60 -3.72
CA ARG A 2 -19.92 -20.87 -2.53
C ARG A 2 -19.03 -19.70 -2.95
N THR A 3 -19.47 -18.49 -2.66
CA THR A 3 -18.71 -17.25 -2.90
C THR A 3 -17.53 -17.15 -1.93
N THR A 4 -16.36 -16.72 -2.43
CA THR A 4 -15.12 -16.59 -1.66
C THR A 4 -15.24 -15.59 -0.50
N ARG A 5 -14.37 -15.66 0.52
CA ARG A 5 -14.35 -14.74 1.67
C ARG A 5 -14.25 -13.26 1.25
N VAL A 6 -13.59 -13.00 0.12
CA VAL A 6 -13.52 -11.67 -0.52
C VAL A 6 -14.88 -11.25 -1.09
N SER A 7 -15.62 -12.20 -1.68
CA SER A 7 -16.99 -11.96 -2.16
C SER A 7 -18.00 -11.76 -1.01
N GLN A 8 -17.76 -12.34 0.17
CA GLN A 8 -18.58 -12.10 1.36
C GLN A 8 -18.27 -10.75 2.02
N GLU A 9 -17.01 -10.32 2.05
CA GLU A 9 -16.63 -8.98 2.52
C GLU A 9 -17.13 -7.87 1.58
N THR A 10 -17.05 -8.06 0.27
CA THR A 10 -17.61 -7.12 -0.72
C THR A 10 -19.13 -7.02 -0.63
N LYS A 11 -19.84 -8.13 -0.41
CA LYS A 11 -21.29 -8.11 -0.22
C LYS A 11 -21.70 -7.39 1.07
N ARG A 12 -20.99 -7.63 2.18
CA ARG A 12 -21.25 -6.91 3.46
C ARG A 12 -20.98 -5.41 3.37
N VAL A 13 -19.96 -4.99 2.61
CA VAL A 13 -19.67 -3.58 2.38
C VAL A 13 -20.71 -2.94 1.45
N ALA A 14 -21.17 -3.66 0.40
CA ALA A 14 -22.25 -3.21 -0.46
C ALA A 14 -23.60 -3.07 0.29
N ASP A 15 -23.92 -4.00 1.19
CA ASP A 15 -25.14 -3.95 1.99
C ASP A 15 -25.10 -2.77 2.99
N ALA A 16 -23.94 -2.43 3.54
CA ALA A 16 -23.75 -1.27 4.42
C ALA A 16 -23.94 0.08 3.69
N LEU A 17 -23.70 0.13 2.38
CA LEU A 17 -23.97 1.30 1.54
C LEU A 17 -25.45 1.47 1.19
N SER A 18 -26.27 0.42 1.35
CA SER A 18 -27.70 0.43 0.98
C SER A 18 -28.65 0.74 2.13
N THR A 19 -28.22 0.64 3.39
CA THR A 19 -29.08 0.83 4.57
C THR A 19 -28.74 2.10 5.35
N SER A 20 -28.97 3.27 4.75
CA SER A 20 -29.03 4.55 5.46
C SER A 20 -30.42 5.19 5.28
N LYS A 21 -31.47 4.50 5.76
CA LYS A 21 -32.77 5.15 5.98
C LYS A 21 -32.71 5.98 7.26
N LEU A 22 -32.72 7.29 7.05
CA LEU A 22 -33.04 8.41 7.94
C LEU A 22 -33.69 8.01 9.28
N ARG A 23 -32.98 8.28 10.37
CA ARG A 23 -33.58 8.38 11.71
C ARG A 23 -33.74 9.87 12.04
N GLY A 24 -34.88 10.44 11.63
CA GLY A 24 -35.24 11.82 11.91
C GLY A 24 -35.51 12.03 13.40
N THR A 25 -34.80 12.96 14.02
CA THR A 25 -35.08 13.48 15.36
C THR A 25 -36.14 14.57 15.26
N ARG A 26 -37.35 14.27 15.75
CA ARG A 26 -38.36 15.28 16.07
C ARG A 26 -37.82 16.22 17.14
N ARG A 27 -37.76 17.53 16.87
CA ARG A 27 -37.81 18.57 17.91
C ARG A 27 -39.04 19.43 17.68
N SER A 28 -39.80 19.56 18.75
CA SER A 28 -41.06 20.25 18.90
C SER A 28 -40.89 21.76 18.83
N ILE A 29 -41.82 22.37 18.10
CA ILE A 29 -42.09 23.80 18.02
C ILE A 29 -42.67 24.27 19.36
N VAL A 30 -42.13 25.35 19.91
CA VAL A 30 -42.84 26.23 20.85
C VAL A 30 -42.55 27.68 20.48
N ASN A 31 -43.63 28.38 20.10
CA ASN A 31 -43.70 29.81 19.85
C ASN A 31 -43.57 30.60 21.16
N GLY A 32 -43.02 31.83 21.07
CA GLY A 32 -43.14 32.82 22.14
C GLY A 32 -42.30 34.07 21.89
N LEU A 33 -42.81 34.98 21.05
CA LEU A 33 -42.50 36.42 21.09
C LEU A 33 -43.50 37.09 22.05
N PRO A 34 -43.11 38.18 22.75
CA PRO A 34 -43.45 39.50 22.20
C PRO A 34 -42.35 40.57 22.34
N SER A 35 -42.58 41.64 21.59
CA SER A 35 -41.83 42.88 21.40
C SER A 35 -41.79 43.84 22.60
N SER A 36 -40.77 44.71 22.64
CA SER A 36 -40.93 46.18 22.63
C SER A 36 -39.57 46.91 22.66
N ASP A 37 -39.36 47.79 21.67
CA ASP A 37 -38.82 49.16 21.71
C ASP A 37 -37.77 49.54 22.79
N ASP A 38 -36.60 50.03 22.35
CA ASP A 38 -36.23 51.45 22.47
C ASP A 38 -34.89 51.77 21.78
N ALA A 39 -34.76 53.04 21.38
CA ALA A 39 -33.85 53.56 20.38
C ALA A 39 -32.77 54.51 20.96
N LEU A 40 -31.62 54.62 20.26
CA LEU A 40 -30.65 55.76 20.20
C LEU A 40 -29.92 56.08 21.55
N ASP A 41 -28.68 56.56 21.66
CA ASP A 41 -27.92 57.54 20.88
C ASP A 41 -26.42 57.59 21.33
N ALA A 42 -25.56 58.04 20.41
CA ALA A 42 -24.38 58.92 20.53
C ALA A 42 -23.19 58.76 21.54
N THR A 43 -22.00 58.81 20.91
CA THR A 43 -20.84 59.72 21.14
C THR A 43 -19.65 59.37 22.05
N GLU A 44 -18.50 59.27 21.35
CA GLU A 44 -17.20 59.97 21.53
C GLU A 44 -16.34 59.89 22.81
N GLY A 45 -15.02 59.82 22.57
CA GLY A 45 -13.96 60.35 23.45
C GLY A 45 -12.90 59.32 23.86
N ALA A 46 -11.87 59.07 23.06
CA ALA A 46 -10.56 59.75 23.09
C ALA A 46 -9.72 59.51 24.37
N GLY A 47 -8.56 58.84 24.21
CA GLY A 47 -7.57 58.69 25.29
C GLY A 47 -6.28 57.97 24.87
N LYS A 48 -5.37 58.72 24.23
CA LYS A 48 -3.95 58.37 23.98
C LYS A 48 -3.14 58.26 25.28
N ARG A 49 -1.97 57.60 25.16
CA ARG A 49 -0.70 57.69 25.94
C ARG A 49 -0.41 56.46 26.80
N ASP A 50 0.82 55.94 26.94
CA ASP A 50 2.15 56.24 26.39
C ASP A 50 3.05 55.01 26.65
N VAL A 51 4.10 54.88 25.83
CA VAL A 51 5.21 53.92 25.95
C VAL A 51 6.24 54.43 26.97
N PRO A 52 6.98 53.54 27.67
CA PRO A 52 8.44 53.61 27.61
C PRO A 52 9.07 52.19 27.47
N SER A 53 9.83 51.91 26.41
CA SER A 53 11.29 52.08 26.28
C SER A 53 12.16 51.44 27.38
N ALA A 54 13.02 50.54 26.93
CA ALA A 54 13.99 49.71 27.66
C ALA A 54 15.11 50.49 28.38
N PRO A 55 15.96 49.76 29.11
CA PRO A 55 17.40 49.98 28.99
C PRO A 55 18.16 48.72 28.61
N SER A 56 19.15 48.91 27.73
CA SER A 56 20.25 48.00 27.44
C SER A 56 21.32 48.07 28.53
N SER A 57 21.99 46.96 28.86
CA SER A 57 23.43 46.97 29.16
C SER A 57 24.06 45.57 29.17
N THR A 58 25.09 45.44 28.32
CA THR A 58 26.38 44.76 28.52
C THR A 58 26.49 43.22 28.59
N ALA A 59 27.15 42.69 27.56
CA ALA A 59 27.90 41.42 27.55
C ALA A 59 29.14 41.48 28.49
N PRO A 60 29.78 40.33 28.78
CA PRO A 60 30.99 40.04 28.02
C PRO A 60 31.14 38.59 27.54
N SER A 61 31.87 38.47 26.44
CA SER A 61 32.44 37.28 25.81
C SER A 61 33.67 36.73 26.56
N LEU A 62 34.08 35.51 26.16
CA LEU A 62 35.39 34.81 26.26
C LEU A 62 35.22 33.46 26.99
N GLY A 63 35.67 32.30 26.51
CA GLY A 63 36.48 32.00 25.34
C GLY A 63 36.61 30.47 25.11
N LYS A 64 37.05 30.14 23.90
CA LYS A 64 37.41 28.81 23.38
C LYS A 64 38.34 28.04 24.32
N ARG A 65 38.14 26.72 24.45
CA ARG A 65 39.25 25.77 24.59
C ARG A 65 39.06 24.51 23.76
N LYS A 66 40.04 24.33 22.87
CA LYS A 66 40.39 23.18 22.03
C LYS A 66 41.59 22.50 22.71
N ARG A 67 41.68 21.16 22.64
CA ARG A 67 42.91 20.33 22.74
C ARG A 67 42.51 18.91 22.34
N ASP A 68 42.87 18.45 21.15
CA ASP A 68 44.16 17.85 20.75
C ASP A 68 44.41 16.51 21.45
N GLY A 69 44.50 15.45 20.64
CA GLY A 69 44.77 14.09 21.07
C GLY A 69 46.26 13.78 21.22
N MET A 70 46.54 12.58 21.74
CA MET A 70 47.70 11.77 21.32
C MET A 70 47.53 10.33 21.84
N SER A 71 47.87 9.40 20.94
CA SER A 71 48.17 7.99 21.14
C SER A 71 49.25 7.74 22.20
N THR A 72 49.18 6.59 22.89
CA THR A 72 50.36 5.72 23.12
C THR A 72 49.97 4.31 23.54
N SER A 73 50.45 3.35 22.77
CA SER A 73 50.69 1.94 23.09
C SER A 73 51.75 1.75 24.20
N ILE A 74 51.71 0.64 24.94
CA ILE A 74 52.86 -0.20 25.38
C ILE A 74 52.35 -1.53 25.97
N ALA A 75 53.16 -2.58 25.83
CA ALA A 75 52.86 -3.99 25.96
C ALA A 75 53.40 -4.66 27.25
N LYS A 76 52.88 -5.88 27.50
CA LYS A 76 53.47 -7.12 28.05
C LYS A 76 54.07 -7.20 29.47
N ALA A 77 53.56 -8.18 30.24
CA ALA A 77 54.29 -9.22 31.00
C ALA A 77 53.24 -10.19 31.60
N SER A 78 53.08 -11.43 31.08
CA SER A 78 53.69 -12.71 31.51
C SER A 78 53.18 -13.24 32.87
N ASP A 79 52.42 -14.35 32.86
CA ASP A 79 52.88 -15.59 33.51
C ASP A 79 52.05 -16.83 33.13
N GLU A 80 52.66 -17.99 33.35
CA GLU A 80 52.47 -19.27 32.66
C GLU A 80 51.38 -20.25 33.20
N ASN A 81 51.09 -21.24 32.33
CA ASN A 81 50.78 -22.66 32.59
C ASN A 81 49.39 -23.12 33.11
N ALA A 82 48.62 -23.75 32.22
CA ALA A 82 48.09 -25.11 32.41
C ALA A 82 47.70 -25.76 31.07
N ALA A 83 48.08 -27.02 30.89
CA ALA A 83 48.15 -27.75 29.63
C ALA A 83 46.88 -28.56 29.27
N PHE A 84 46.76 -28.84 27.95
CA PHE A 84 46.23 -30.05 27.28
C PHE A 84 44.76 -30.45 27.56
N VAL A 85 43.86 -30.56 26.57
CA VAL A 85 43.71 -31.73 25.66
C VAL A 85 43.00 -31.29 24.36
N ARG A 86 43.60 -31.61 23.21
CA ARG A 86 42.97 -31.52 21.87
C ARG A 86 42.07 -32.72 21.63
N ARG A 87 40.80 -32.50 21.25
CA ARG A 87 39.92 -33.58 20.76
C ARG A 87 39.97 -33.64 19.24
N SER A 88 40.53 -34.74 18.75
CA SER A 88 40.75 -35.10 17.35
C SER A 88 39.44 -35.30 16.57
N SER A 89 39.40 -34.74 15.36
CA SER A 89 38.37 -34.93 14.34
C SER A 89 38.49 -36.33 13.73
N ARG A 90 37.47 -37.18 13.96
CA ARG A 90 37.35 -38.51 13.33
C ARG A 90 36.71 -38.36 11.95
N LYS A 91 37.44 -38.84 10.94
CA LYS A 91 37.04 -39.03 9.54
C LYS A 91 36.06 -40.21 9.48
N VAL A 92 34.89 -40.04 8.88
CA VAL A 92 33.92 -41.13 8.61
C VAL A 92 33.89 -41.40 7.10
N PRO A 93 33.83 -42.66 6.64
CA PRO A 93 34.06 -43.03 5.25
C PRO A 93 32.87 -42.74 4.32
N LYS A 94 33.21 -42.59 3.04
CA LYS A 94 32.35 -42.33 1.89
C LYS A 94 31.55 -43.60 1.53
N LEU A 95 30.23 -43.50 1.54
CA LEU A 95 29.32 -44.49 0.95
C LEU A 95 28.96 -44.03 -0.47
N GLU A 96 29.29 -44.86 -1.44
CA GLU A 96 28.83 -44.76 -2.82
C GLU A 96 27.34 -45.12 -2.89
N SER A 97 26.55 -44.26 -3.53
CA SER A 97 25.19 -44.60 -3.96
C SER A 97 24.87 -43.84 -5.24
N ASP A 98 24.77 -44.63 -6.29
CA ASP A 98 24.04 -44.57 -7.56
C ASP A 98 23.46 -43.25 -8.10
N ASP A 99 23.63 -43.16 -9.42
CA ASP A 99 23.19 -42.12 -10.36
C ASP A 99 21.73 -41.69 -10.21
N ILE A 100 21.50 -40.60 -9.50
CA ILE A 100 20.30 -39.77 -9.66
C ILE A 100 20.63 -38.68 -10.69
N LYS A 101 20.03 -38.79 -11.88
CA LYS A 101 20.01 -37.76 -12.92
C LYS A 101 19.66 -36.40 -12.29
N ARG A 102 20.67 -35.52 -12.15
CA ARG A 102 20.49 -34.14 -11.71
C ARG A 102 19.62 -33.41 -12.74
N GLU A 103 18.38 -33.14 -12.39
CA GLU A 103 17.58 -32.13 -13.08
C GLU A 103 18.35 -30.81 -13.09
N VAL A 104 18.54 -30.26 -14.28
CA VAL A 104 19.24 -29.01 -14.53
C VAL A 104 18.49 -27.89 -13.80
N LYS A 105 19.10 -27.33 -12.75
CA LYS A 105 18.60 -26.12 -12.08
C LYS A 105 18.37 -25.03 -13.14
N PRO A 106 17.23 -24.32 -13.13
CA PRO A 106 16.99 -23.24 -14.07
C PRO A 106 18.11 -22.19 -13.95
N LYS A 107 18.68 -21.79 -15.09
CA LYS A 107 19.75 -20.78 -15.16
C LYS A 107 19.26 -19.50 -14.48
N ALA A 108 20.08 -18.95 -13.59
CA ALA A 108 19.78 -17.67 -12.93
C ALA A 108 19.52 -16.60 -13.99
N VAL A 109 18.35 -15.94 -13.91
CA VAL A 109 18.03 -14.77 -14.74
C VAL A 109 19.08 -13.71 -14.42
N ARG A 110 19.88 -13.34 -15.42
CA ARG A 110 20.91 -12.31 -15.25
C ARG A 110 20.22 -10.95 -15.29
N PRO A 111 20.54 -10.04 -14.35
CA PRO A 111 20.01 -8.69 -14.40
C PRO A 111 20.46 -8.00 -15.70
N PRO A 112 19.70 -7.00 -16.15
CA PRO A 112 19.95 -6.27 -17.39
C PRO A 112 21.36 -5.68 -17.40
N LYS A 113 22.04 -5.74 -18.55
CA LYS A 113 23.41 -5.23 -18.70
C LYS A 113 23.35 -3.81 -19.24
N ARG A 114 24.16 -2.92 -18.65
CA ARG A 114 24.40 -1.59 -19.20
C ARG A 114 25.36 -1.72 -20.39
N ILE A 115 24.88 -1.39 -21.59
CA ILE A 115 25.65 -1.40 -22.83
C ILE A 115 25.92 0.04 -23.23
N LYS A 116 27.16 0.35 -23.65
CA LYS A 116 27.45 1.64 -24.27
C LYS A 116 26.93 1.60 -25.70
N GLY A 117 25.93 2.42 -25.99
CA GLY A 117 25.40 2.59 -27.33
C GLY A 117 26.39 3.29 -28.27
N PRO A 118 26.09 3.32 -29.58
CA PRO A 118 26.97 3.92 -30.61
C PRO A 118 27.35 5.38 -30.34
N ASN A 119 26.48 6.12 -29.64
CA ASN A 119 26.63 7.54 -29.35
C ASN A 119 27.15 7.83 -27.92
N GLY A 120 27.63 6.82 -27.20
CA GLY A 120 28.05 6.95 -25.79
C GLY A 120 26.90 6.98 -24.78
N ALA A 121 25.65 6.96 -25.24
CA ALA A 121 24.47 6.80 -24.37
C ALA A 121 24.45 5.39 -23.74
N LEU A 122 24.17 5.32 -22.44
CA LEU A 122 23.97 4.05 -21.74
C LEU A 122 22.62 3.47 -22.14
N VAL A 123 22.61 2.39 -22.91
CA VAL A 123 21.40 1.62 -23.24
C VAL A 123 21.35 0.44 -22.29
N VAL A 124 20.26 0.31 -21.54
CA VAL A 124 20.02 -0.84 -20.66
C VAL A 124 19.26 -1.88 -21.46
N ASP A 125 19.89 -3.03 -21.70
CA ASP A 125 19.25 -4.15 -22.42
C ASP A 125 18.17 -4.76 -21.51
N PRO A 126 16.93 -4.98 -21.98
CA PRO A 126 15.88 -5.47 -21.12
C PRO A 126 16.13 -6.92 -20.63
N PRO A 127 15.53 -7.34 -19.49
CA PRO A 127 15.70 -8.69 -18.98
C PRO A 127 15.22 -9.76 -19.98
N PRO A 128 15.86 -10.95 -20.03
CA PRO A 128 15.40 -12.03 -20.90
C PRO A 128 13.94 -12.42 -20.63
N ASN A 129 13.16 -12.59 -21.70
CA ASN A 129 11.74 -12.98 -21.66
C ASN A 129 10.81 -11.99 -20.89
N TRP A 130 11.23 -10.74 -20.66
CA TRP A 130 10.42 -9.77 -19.91
C TRP A 130 9.00 -9.60 -20.50
N GLU A 131 8.89 -9.54 -21.85
CA GLU A 131 7.60 -9.42 -22.56
C GLU A 131 6.70 -10.60 -22.24
N LYS A 132 7.23 -11.81 -22.39
CA LYS A 132 6.48 -13.04 -22.08
C LYS A 132 6.03 -13.08 -20.62
N VAL A 133 6.89 -12.65 -19.68
CA VAL A 133 6.54 -12.56 -18.25
C VAL A 133 5.42 -11.53 -18.03
N TYR A 134 5.52 -10.36 -18.65
CA TYR A 134 4.51 -9.31 -18.59
C TYR A 134 3.17 -9.80 -19.14
N ASP A 135 3.17 -10.37 -20.35
CA ASP A 135 1.96 -10.78 -21.07
C ASP A 135 1.23 -11.92 -20.38
N ILE A 136 1.96 -12.92 -19.87
CA ILE A 136 1.36 -14.00 -19.06
C ILE A 136 0.76 -13.42 -17.79
N THR A 137 1.42 -12.46 -17.13
CA THR A 137 0.88 -11.81 -15.94
C THR A 137 -0.39 -11.02 -16.26
N ALA A 138 -0.40 -10.26 -17.36
CA ALA A 138 -1.58 -9.55 -17.85
C ALA A 138 -2.73 -10.51 -18.17
N ALA A 139 -2.45 -11.63 -18.84
CA ALA A 139 -3.44 -12.65 -19.14
C ALA A 139 -4.03 -13.30 -17.87
N MET A 140 -3.20 -13.58 -16.86
CA MET A 140 -3.68 -14.08 -15.56
C MET A 140 -4.59 -13.05 -14.88
N ARG A 141 -4.24 -11.77 -14.93
CA ARG A 141 -4.99 -10.69 -14.28
C ARG A 141 -6.37 -10.46 -14.86
N LYS A 142 -6.56 -10.75 -16.16
CA LYS A 142 -7.90 -10.76 -16.78
C LYS A 142 -8.85 -11.82 -16.18
N ARG A 143 -8.33 -12.85 -15.51
CA ARG A 143 -9.14 -13.97 -14.97
C ARG A 143 -9.50 -13.82 -13.49
N VAL A 144 -8.78 -12.97 -12.75
CA VAL A 144 -8.89 -12.87 -11.29
C VAL A 144 -9.03 -11.41 -10.91
N LEU A 145 -10.19 -11.04 -10.36
CA LEU A 145 -10.43 -9.70 -9.83
C LEU A 145 -9.62 -9.47 -8.54
N ALA A 146 -8.99 -8.30 -8.43
CA ALA A 146 -8.28 -7.83 -7.26
C ALA A 146 -8.93 -6.55 -6.72
N PRO A 147 -8.76 -6.22 -5.43
CA PRO A 147 -9.26 -4.96 -4.86
C PRO A 147 -8.89 -3.71 -5.66
N VAL A 148 -7.65 -3.63 -6.17
CA VAL A 148 -7.19 -2.47 -6.97
C VAL A 148 -8.01 -2.24 -8.23
N ASP A 149 -8.65 -3.27 -8.79
CA ASP A 149 -9.46 -3.17 -10.02
C ASP A 149 -10.72 -2.32 -9.81
N THR A 150 -11.29 -2.35 -8.61
CA THR A 150 -12.55 -1.67 -8.28
C THR A 150 -12.37 -0.53 -7.29
N MET A 151 -11.30 -0.59 -6.48
CA MET A 151 -11.07 0.29 -5.33
C MET A 151 -9.67 0.91 -5.36
N GLY A 152 -8.96 0.80 -6.48
CA GLY A 152 -7.68 1.49 -6.70
C GLY A 152 -7.85 3.00 -6.71
N CYS A 153 -6.85 3.74 -6.24
CA CYS A 153 -6.94 5.20 -6.03
C CYS A 153 -7.30 6.00 -7.30
N GLU A 154 -6.91 5.50 -8.48
CA GLU A 154 -7.24 6.10 -9.78
C GLU A 154 -8.75 6.11 -10.08
N ASN A 155 -9.52 5.20 -9.46
CA ASN A 155 -10.94 4.99 -9.72
C ASN A 155 -11.85 5.58 -8.64
N LEU A 156 -11.31 6.25 -7.60
CA LEU A 156 -12.10 6.70 -6.44
C LEU A 156 -12.63 8.12 -6.55
N ALA A 157 -12.17 8.92 -7.51
CA ALA A 157 -12.66 10.29 -7.72
C ALA A 157 -14.06 10.28 -8.36
N GLU A 158 -14.96 11.16 -7.89
CA GLU A 158 -16.32 11.27 -8.43
C GLU A 158 -16.32 11.82 -9.86
N GLU A 159 -16.79 11.03 -10.83
CA GLU A 159 -16.80 11.41 -12.25
C GLU A 159 -17.65 12.66 -12.56
N THR A 160 -18.67 12.94 -11.74
CA THR A 160 -19.60 14.06 -11.89
C THR A 160 -19.02 15.39 -11.41
N ARG A 161 -17.87 15.38 -10.73
CA ARG A 161 -17.22 16.58 -10.19
C ARG A 161 -16.36 17.30 -11.23
N SER A 162 -16.01 18.55 -10.93
CA SER A 162 -15.12 19.34 -11.78
C SER A 162 -13.75 18.65 -11.92
N PRO A 163 -12.98 18.91 -13.01
CA PRO A 163 -11.64 18.36 -13.17
C PRO A 163 -10.72 18.68 -11.98
N ARG A 164 -10.82 19.90 -11.43
CA ARG A 164 -10.07 20.35 -10.25
C ARG A 164 -10.37 19.49 -9.03
N ASP A 165 -11.65 19.28 -8.74
CA ASP A 165 -12.05 18.48 -7.57
C ASP A 165 -11.69 17.01 -7.74
N ARG A 166 -11.83 16.46 -8.97
CA ARG A 166 -11.41 15.08 -9.27
C ARG A 166 -9.92 14.88 -9.00
N ARG A 167 -9.07 15.82 -9.42
CA ARG A 167 -7.62 15.79 -9.14
C ARG A 167 -7.33 15.85 -7.65
N LEU A 168 -7.99 16.74 -6.91
CA LEU A 168 -7.89 16.81 -5.46
C LEU A 168 -8.29 15.48 -4.79
N GLN A 169 -9.41 14.89 -5.21
CA GLN A 169 -9.87 13.60 -4.70
C GLN A 169 -8.86 12.48 -4.98
N THR A 170 -8.27 12.43 -6.18
CA THR A 170 -7.20 11.49 -6.52
C THR A 170 -5.97 11.67 -5.63
N LEU A 171 -5.54 12.92 -5.38
CA LEU A 171 -4.42 13.21 -4.48
C LEU A 171 -4.72 12.72 -3.05
N VAL A 172 -5.88 13.04 -2.50
CA VAL A 172 -6.27 12.63 -1.14
C VAL A 172 -6.40 11.10 -1.06
N ALA A 173 -6.96 10.44 -2.09
CA ALA A 173 -7.00 8.98 -2.15
C ALA A 173 -5.61 8.36 -2.03
N LEU A 174 -4.62 8.90 -2.76
CA LEU A 174 -3.23 8.46 -2.67
C LEU A 174 -2.64 8.70 -1.28
N MET A 175 -2.85 9.87 -0.68
CA MET A 175 -2.40 10.17 0.69
C MET A 175 -2.97 9.16 1.70
N LEU A 176 -4.27 8.85 1.60
CA LEU A 176 -4.96 7.88 2.45
C LEU A 176 -4.49 6.44 2.21
N SER A 177 -4.11 6.07 0.98
CA SER A 177 -3.68 4.71 0.61
C SER A 177 -2.39 4.24 1.27
N SER A 178 -1.52 5.17 1.70
CA SER A 178 -0.24 4.80 2.32
C SER A 178 -0.46 3.85 3.50
N GLN A 179 0.13 2.65 3.41
CA GLN A 179 0.02 1.60 4.44
C GLN A 179 -1.43 1.28 4.84
N THR A 180 -2.37 1.41 3.91
CA THR A 180 -3.80 1.13 4.11
C THR A 180 -4.30 0.26 2.96
N LYS A 181 -5.24 -0.65 3.24
CA LYS A 181 -5.82 -1.51 2.18
C LYS A 181 -6.76 -0.68 1.31
N ASP A 182 -6.78 -0.98 0.02
CA ASP A 182 -7.66 -0.32 -0.97
C ASP A 182 -9.13 -0.28 -0.52
N THR A 183 -9.65 -1.36 0.06
CA THR A 183 -11.03 -1.42 0.56
C THR A 183 -11.31 -0.42 1.68
N VAL A 184 -10.34 -0.17 2.56
CA VAL A 184 -10.48 0.80 3.66
C VAL A 184 -10.34 2.21 3.11
N THR A 185 -9.44 2.43 2.15
CA THR A 185 -9.28 3.70 1.46
C THR A 185 -10.56 4.08 0.70
N ALA A 186 -11.18 3.14 -0.01
CA ALA A 186 -12.43 3.38 -0.73
C ALA A 186 -13.58 3.79 0.20
N VAL A 187 -13.74 3.13 1.35
CA VAL A 187 -14.73 3.51 2.35
C VAL A 187 -14.45 4.91 2.91
N ALA A 188 -13.19 5.24 3.20
CA ALA A 188 -12.82 6.57 3.68
C ALA A 188 -13.09 7.66 2.62
N MET A 189 -12.76 7.39 1.36
CA MET A 189 -13.10 8.29 0.24
C MET A 189 -14.60 8.52 0.15
N LYS A 190 -15.41 7.46 0.26
CA LYS A 190 -16.87 7.58 0.23
C LYS A 190 -17.42 8.40 1.39
N ASN A 191 -16.91 8.20 2.60
CA ASN A 191 -17.29 9.01 3.76
C ASN A 191 -17.03 10.51 3.53
N LEU A 192 -15.88 10.86 2.93
CA LEU A 192 -15.54 12.25 2.59
C LEU A 192 -16.49 12.82 1.52
N GLN A 193 -16.81 12.03 0.48
CA GLN A 193 -17.77 12.43 -0.57
C GLN A 193 -19.16 12.74 0.00
N ASP A 194 -19.62 11.93 0.95
CA ASP A 194 -20.98 12.01 1.48
C ASP A 194 -21.13 13.03 2.62
N SER A 195 -20.04 13.34 3.35
CA SER A 195 -20.12 14.07 4.62
C SER A 195 -19.45 15.44 4.62
N LEU A 196 -18.58 15.76 3.66
CA LEU A 196 -17.94 17.07 3.64
C LEU A 196 -18.93 18.19 3.23
N PRO A 197 -18.82 19.39 3.83
CA PRO A 197 -19.66 20.53 3.45
C PRO A 197 -19.36 20.95 2.01
N GLY A 198 -20.42 21.17 1.21
CA GLY A 198 -20.28 21.42 -0.24
C GLY A 198 -19.86 20.18 -1.07
N GLY A 199 -19.65 19.04 -0.42
CA GLY A 199 -19.09 17.83 -0.99
C GLY A 199 -17.57 17.78 -0.93
N PHE A 200 -16.98 16.77 -1.55
CA PHE A 200 -15.53 16.58 -1.51
C PHE A 200 -14.79 17.45 -2.52
N CYS A 201 -14.63 18.73 -2.16
CA CYS A 201 -13.86 19.75 -2.84
C CYS A 201 -12.88 20.44 -1.88
N LEU A 202 -12.10 21.40 -2.39
CA LEU A 202 -11.08 22.10 -1.61
C LEU A 202 -11.70 22.92 -0.46
N GLU A 203 -12.79 23.63 -0.76
CA GLU A 203 -13.51 24.46 0.19
C GLU A 203 -14.06 23.60 1.34
N GLY A 204 -14.64 22.43 1.03
CA GLY A 204 -15.09 21.48 2.04
C GLY A 204 -13.97 20.96 2.96
N LEU A 205 -12.77 20.70 2.40
CA LEU A 205 -11.59 20.32 3.21
C LEU A 205 -11.06 21.46 4.08
N LEU A 206 -11.20 22.71 3.64
CA LEU A 206 -10.78 23.88 4.41
C LEU A 206 -11.74 24.14 5.58
N GLU A 207 -13.05 24.02 5.34
CA GLU A 207 -14.11 24.28 6.31
C GLU A 207 -14.25 23.20 7.38
N VAL A 208 -14.10 21.90 7.03
CA VAL A 208 -14.29 20.81 8.00
C VAL A 208 -13.29 20.91 9.17
N GLU A 209 -13.77 20.70 10.39
CA GLU A 209 -12.90 20.70 11.57
C GLU A 209 -11.93 19.51 11.54
N PRO A 210 -10.68 19.65 12.03
CA PRO A 210 -9.71 18.56 12.03
C PRO A 210 -10.21 17.28 12.72
N GLU A 211 -10.95 17.41 13.83
CA GLU A 211 -11.52 16.31 14.59
C GLU A 211 -12.57 15.55 13.76
N GLU A 212 -13.44 16.26 13.05
CA GLU A 212 -14.45 15.67 12.18
C GLU A 212 -13.80 14.96 10.99
N LEU A 213 -12.84 15.61 10.32
CA LEU A 213 -12.07 14.99 9.25
C LEU A 213 -11.40 13.70 9.74
N ASN A 214 -10.80 13.73 10.94
CA ASN A 214 -10.17 12.57 11.55
C ASN A 214 -11.14 11.41 11.78
N LEU A 215 -12.37 11.70 12.21
CA LEU A 215 -13.43 10.70 12.38
C LEU A 215 -13.83 10.08 11.04
N LEU A 216 -14.00 10.88 9.98
CA LEU A 216 -14.38 10.40 8.64
C LEU A 216 -13.37 9.40 8.07
N ILE A 217 -12.07 9.61 8.35
CA ILE A 217 -10.98 8.74 7.91
C ILE A 217 -10.46 7.79 9.02
N GLY A 218 -11.15 7.67 10.15
CA GLY A 218 -10.64 7.02 11.37
C GLY A 218 -10.30 5.52 11.26
N LYS A 219 -10.72 4.86 10.18
CA LYS A 219 -10.33 3.46 9.88
C LYS A 219 -9.03 3.35 9.07
N VAL A 220 -8.55 4.45 8.49
CA VAL A 220 -7.31 4.52 7.72
C VAL A 220 -6.11 4.41 8.67
N GLY A 221 -5.09 3.66 8.27
CA GLY A 221 -3.85 3.55 9.05
C GLY A 221 -3.16 4.91 9.19
N PHE A 222 -2.68 5.25 10.38
CA PHE A 222 -2.04 6.54 10.69
C PHE A 222 -2.93 7.78 10.41
N HIS A 223 -4.26 7.65 10.56
CA HIS A 223 -5.22 8.71 10.26
C HIS A 223 -4.90 10.05 10.97
N ASN A 224 -4.39 10.05 12.20
CA ASN A 224 -4.00 11.28 12.92
C ASN A 224 -2.98 12.14 12.16
N ASN A 225 -1.94 11.53 11.60
CA ASN A 225 -0.96 12.27 10.80
C ASN A 225 -1.53 12.65 9.43
N LYS A 226 -2.34 11.76 8.83
CA LYS A 226 -2.99 12.03 7.55
C LYS A 226 -3.97 13.21 7.63
N THR A 227 -4.74 13.35 8.70
CA THR A 227 -5.59 14.52 8.95
C THR A 227 -4.77 15.80 8.91
N LYS A 228 -3.65 15.85 9.66
CA LYS A 228 -2.75 17.01 9.69
C LYS A 228 -2.21 17.35 8.30
N PHE A 229 -1.76 16.33 7.56
CA PHE A 229 -1.24 16.52 6.22
C PHE A 229 -2.32 16.98 5.23
N ILE A 230 -3.50 16.38 5.23
CA ILE A 230 -4.60 16.77 4.34
C ILE A 230 -5.04 18.22 4.60
N LYS A 231 -5.19 18.63 5.87
CA LYS A 231 -5.50 20.03 6.21
C LYS A 231 -4.39 20.99 5.76
N ALA A 232 -3.12 20.64 5.99
CA ALA A 232 -1.99 21.46 5.55
C ALA A 232 -1.92 21.57 4.02
N VAL A 233 -2.15 20.46 3.30
CA VAL A 233 -2.24 20.45 1.83
C VAL A 233 -3.35 21.39 1.38
N ALA A 234 -4.56 21.30 1.92
CA ALA A 234 -5.68 22.16 1.53
C ALA A 234 -5.33 23.66 1.64
N VAL A 235 -4.66 24.06 2.73
CA VAL A 235 -4.17 25.44 2.91
C VAL A 235 -3.13 25.81 1.85
N ILE A 236 -2.13 24.94 1.61
CA ILE A 236 -1.09 25.17 0.60
C ILE A 236 -1.69 25.31 -0.81
N LEU A 237 -2.66 24.46 -1.17
CA LEU A 237 -3.30 24.53 -2.49
C LEU A 237 -4.03 25.85 -2.69
N ARG A 238 -4.79 26.31 -1.67
CA ARG A 238 -5.46 27.61 -1.68
C ARG A 238 -4.47 28.76 -1.86
N ASP A 239 -3.38 28.74 -1.09
CA ASP A 239 -2.48 29.90 -0.97
C ASP A 239 -1.42 29.97 -2.08
N GLN A 240 -0.97 28.82 -2.60
CA GLN A 240 0.21 28.73 -3.47
C GLN A 240 -0.08 28.14 -4.86
N PHE A 241 -1.18 27.40 -5.03
CA PHE A 241 -1.49 26.68 -6.27
C PHE A 241 -2.86 27.05 -6.86
N ALA A 242 -3.35 28.26 -6.55
CA ALA A 242 -4.62 28.78 -7.07
C ALA A 242 -5.83 27.83 -6.87
N GLY A 243 -5.78 27.01 -5.81
CA GLY A 243 -6.83 26.06 -5.45
C GLY A 243 -6.83 24.73 -6.22
N ASP A 244 -5.81 24.42 -7.01
CA ASP A 244 -5.64 23.12 -7.66
C ASP A 244 -4.38 22.40 -7.15
N ILE A 245 -4.22 21.11 -7.48
CA ILE A 245 -2.99 20.38 -7.17
C ILE A 245 -1.86 20.82 -8.12
N PRO A 246 -0.59 20.70 -7.74
CA PRO A 246 0.54 20.96 -8.64
C PRO A 246 0.52 20.01 -9.86
N ASP A 247 1.00 20.51 -11.00
CA ASP A 247 1.09 19.79 -12.28
C ASP A 247 2.52 19.35 -12.63
N THR A 248 3.38 19.25 -11.61
CA THR A 248 4.76 18.79 -11.67
C THR A 248 5.05 17.79 -10.56
N ILE A 249 6.00 16.89 -10.78
CA ILE A 249 6.43 15.91 -9.77
C ILE A 249 7.02 16.62 -8.55
N GLU A 250 7.87 17.63 -8.76
CA GLU A 250 8.51 18.40 -7.69
C GLU A 250 7.46 19.16 -6.86
N GLY A 251 6.47 19.76 -7.53
CA GLY A 251 5.35 20.42 -6.87
C GLY A 251 4.56 19.45 -6.00
N LEU A 252 4.21 18.28 -6.52
CA LEU A 252 3.48 17.26 -5.75
C LEU A 252 4.29 16.75 -4.56
N VAL A 253 5.58 16.47 -4.72
CA VAL A 253 6.46 16.01 -3.62
C VAL A 253 6.69 17.09 -2.57
N SER A 254 6.53 18.38 -2.92
CA SER A 254 6.61 19.47 -1.93
C SER A 254 5.45 19.46 -0.92
N LEU A 255 4.35 18.79 -1.24
CA LEU A 255 3.18 18.69 -0.37
C LEU A 255 3.44 17.75 0.81
N PRO A 256 3.05 18.12 2.04
CA PRO A 256 3.29 17.29 3.21
C PRO A 256 2.55 15.94 3.10
N GLY A 257 3.29 14.86 3.34
CA GLY A 257 2.75 13.49 3.27
C GLY A 257 2.73 12.89 1.85
N VAL A 258 3.18 13.61 0.83
CA VAL A 258 3.28 13.13 -0.55
C VAL A 258 4.72 12.74 -0.87
N GLY A 259 4.95 11.46 -1.20
CA GLY A 259 6.26 10.95 -1.60
C GLY A 259 6.39 10.75 -3.12
N PRO A 260 7.59 10.44 -3.63
CA PRO A 260 7.83 10.27 -5.07
C PRO A 260 6.86 9.30 -5.76
N LYS A 261 6.60 8.13 -5.18
CA LYS A 261 5.61 7.17 -5.70
C LYS A 261 4.24 7.84 -5.91
N MET A 262 3.76 8.57 -4.90
CA MET A 262 2.46 9.21 -4.97
C MET A 262 2.42 10.28 -6.05
N ALA A 263 3.49 11.08 -6.19
CA ALA A 263 3.58 12.09 -7.23
C ALA A 263 3.47 11.49 -8.64
N TYR A 264 4.20 10.41 -8.94
CA TYR A 264 4.10 9.74 -10.25
C TYR A 264 2.71 9.15 -10.51
N LEU A 265 2.13 8.47 -9.52
CA LEU A 265 0.76 7.95 -9.65
C LEU A 265 -0.27 9.06 -9.80
N CYS A 266 -0.08 10.18 -9.10
CA CYS A 266 -0.96 11.34 -9.18
C CYS A 266 -0.85 12.02 -10.55
N MET A 267 0.35 12.25 -11.09
CA MET A 267 0.53 12.78 -12.45
C MET A 267 -0.14 11.90 -13.51
N SER A 268 0.03 10.58 -13.39
CA SER A 268 -0.63 9.63 -14.28
C SER A 268 -2.16 9.70 -14.16
N ALA A 269 -2.73 9.54 -12.96
CA ALA A 269 -4.17 9.40 -12.77
C ALA A 269 -4.94 10.73 -12.84
N ALA A 270 -4.36 11.81 -12.33
CA ALA A 270 -5.02 13.12 -12.19
C ALA A 270 -4.80 14.01 -13.42
N TRP A 271 -3.63 13.89 -14.07
CA TRP A 271 -3.23 14.72 -15.21
C TRP A 271 -3.12 13.95 -16.53
N GLY A 272 -3.22 12.61 -16.51
CA GLY A 272 -3.04 11.79 -17.73
C GLY A 272 -1.60 11.81 -18.26
N ARG A 273 -0.61 12.09 -17.40
CA ARG A 273 0.80 12.27 -17.77
C ARG A 273 1.68 11.23 -17.09
N ASP A 274 2.13 10.24 -17.86
CA ASP A 274 3.09 9.22 -17.40
C ASP A 274 4.53 9.75 -17.42
N GLU A 275 4.90 10.50 -16.39
CA GLU A 275 6.26 11.07 -16.26
C GLU A 275 7.27 10.12 -15.61
N GLY A 276 6.79 9.05 -15.00
CA GLY A 276 7.62 8.02 -14.38
C GLY A 276 6.78 6.91 -13.78
N ILE A 277 7.46 5.85 -13.35
CA ILE A 277 6.78 4.67 -12.79
C ILE A 277 6.60 4.85 -11.28
N GLY A 278 5.34 4.87 -10.82
CA GLY A 278 5.01 4.82 -9.39
C GLY A 278 5.34 3.47 -8.79
N VAL A 279 6.56 3.28 -8.27
CA VAL A 279 6.98 1.99 -7.68
C VAL A 279 6.50 1.88 -6.24
N ASP A 280 5.76 0.80 -5.95
CA ASP A 280 5.31 0.47 -4.62
C ASP A 280 5.90 -0.85 -4.11
N VAL A 281 5.44 -1.31 -2.95
CA VAL A 281 5.90 -2.57 -2.34
C VAL A 281 5.60 -3.80 -3.20
N HIS A 282 4.57 -3.77 -4.05
CA HIS A 282 4.23 -4.86 -4.95
C HIS A 282 5.16 -4.85 -6.15
N VAL A 283 5.26 -3.71 -6.85
CA VAL A 283 6.14 -3.53 -8.01
C VAL A 283 7.57 -3.84 -7.61
N HIS A 284 8.09 -3.21 -6.55
CA HIS A 284 9.44 -3.43 -6.06
C HIS A 284 9.71 -4.90 -5.74
N ARG A 285 8.85 -5.54 -4.94
CA ARG A 285 9.04 -6.95 -4.55
C ARG A 285 8.99 -7.88 -5.76
N ILE A 286 7.97 -7.78 -6.60
CA ILE A 286 7.68 -8.76 -7.66
C ILE A 286 8.74 -8.71 -8.75
N THR A 287 9.15 -7.52 -9.18
CA THR A 287 10.18 -7.35 -10.22
C THR A 287 11.56 -7.81 -9.75
N ASN A 288 11.91 -7.61 -8.47
CA ASN A 288 13.10 -8.24 -7.87
C ASN A 288 12.97 -9.77 -7.80
N LEU A 289 11.78 -10.32 -7.47
CA LEU A 289 11.54 -11.77 -7.47
C LEU A 289 11.64 -12.39 -8.88
N TRP A 290 11.25 -11.65 -9.91
CA TRP A 290 11.41 -12.06 -11.31
C TRP A 290 12.85 -11.97 -11.81
N GLY A 291 13.74 -11.30 -11.05
CA GLY A 291 15.12 -11.07 -11.46
C GLY A 291 15.26 -10.02 -12.55
N TRP A 292 14.27 -9.13 -12.71
CA TRP A 292 14.35 -8.01 -13.66
C TRP A 292 15.41 -6.99 -13.24
N HIS A 293 15.71 -6.90 -11.95
CA HIS A 293 16.80 -6.12 -11.39
C HIS A 293 17.12 -6.64 -9.97
N LYS A 294 18.17 -6.08 -9.38
CA LYS A 294 18.55 -6.32 -7.98
C LYS A 294 18.77 -4.99 -7.28
N THR A 295 17.73 -4.49 -6.64
CA THR A 295 17.69 -3.15 -6.04
C THR A 295 17.23 -3.23 -4.60
N SER A 296 17.70 -2.33 -3.73
CA SER A 296 17.29 -2.30 -2.32
C SER A 296 16.19 -1.29 -2.02
N THR A 297 15.94 -0.33 -2.91
CA THR A 297 14.92 0.71 -2.71
C THR A 297 13.93 0.81 -3.88
N PRO A 298 12.70 1.30 -3.64
CA PRO A 298 11.71 1.55 -4.69
C PRO A 298 12.22 2.53 -5.77
N GLU A 299 12.94 3.57 -5.39
CA GLU A 299 13.49 4.58 -6.30
C GLU A 299 14.55 3.99 -7.23
N GLN A 300 15.38 3.06 -6.73
CA GLN A 300 16.32 2.31 -7.57
C GLN A 300 15.56 1.39 -8.54
N THR A 301 14.51 0.71 -8.09
CA THR A 301 13.65 -0.10 -8.97
C THR A 301 13.03 0.77 -10.07
N ARG A 302 12.55 1.97 -9.74
CA ARG A 302 11.97 2.90 -10.71
C ARG A 302 12.98 3.21 -11.82
N ALA A 303 14.17 3.67 -11.44
CA ALA A 303 15.22 4.02 -12.38
C ALA A 303 15.65 2.83 -13.26
N GLU A 304 15.74 1.62 -12.69
CA GLU A 304 16.07 0.42 -13.45
C GLU A 304 14.93 0.00 -14.40
N LEU A 305 13.66 0.11 -14.01
CA LEU A 305 12.53 -0.18 -14.88
C LEU A 305 12.41 0.83 -16.03
N GLU A 306 12.49 2.13 -15.73
CA GLU A 306 12.40 3.20 -16.74
C GLU A 306 13.54 3.15 -17.77
N ALA A 307 14.68 2.56 -17.42
CA ALA A 307 15.82 2.46 -18.33
C ALA A 307 15.62 1.49 -19.50
N TRP A 308 14.65 0.57 -19.43
CA TRP A 308 14.43 -0.43 -20.48
C TRP A 308 12.95 -0.76 -20.77
N LEU A 309 12.03 -0.54 -19.83
CA LEU A 309 10.62 -0.85 -20.02
C LEU A 309 10.00 0.17 -20.99
N PRO A 310 9.30 -0.26 -22.06
CA PRO A 310 8.68 0.66 -23.01
C PRO A 310 7.68 1.60 -22.31
N ARG A 311 7.67 2.87 -22.75
CA ARG A 311 6.92 3.95 -22.07
C ARG A 311 5.41 3.68 -22.04
N GLU A 312 4.91 2.97 -23.03
CA GLU A 312 3.50 2.56 -23.16
C GLU A 312 3.06 1.61 -22.03
N LYS A 313 4.02 0.99 -21.31
CA LYS A 313 3.75 0.10 -20.18
C LYS A 313 3.83 0.81 -18.83
N TRP A 314 4.31 2.06 -18.76
CA TRP A 314 4.57 2.75 -17.51
C TRP A 314 3.30 3.03 -16.70
N HIS A 315 2.22 3.39 -17.39
CA HIS A 315 0.90 3.56 -16.78
C HIS A 315 0.41 2.27 -16.12
N ALA A 316 0.41 1.17 -16.89
CA ALA A 316 -0.26 -0.08 -16.52
C ALA A 316 0.54 -0.95 -15.55
N ILE A 317 1.88 -0.81 -15.47
CA ILE A 317 2.72 -1.74 -14.71
C ILE A 317 2.41 -1.74 -13.21
N ASN A 318 2.10 -0.57 -12.62
CA ASN A 318 1.77 -0.52 -11.20
C ASN A 318 0.49 -1.29 -10.91
N HIS A 319 -0.60 -0.93 -11.57
CA HIS A 319 -1.91 -1.57 -11.40
C HIS A 319 -1.86 -3.09 -11.62
N LEU A 320 -1.18 -3.51 -12.68
CA LEU A 320 -0.97 -4.92 -13.01
C LEU A 320 -0.32 -5.68 -11.84
N LEU A 321 0.79 -5.16 -11.32
CA LEU A 321 1.59 -5.84 -10.29
C LEU A 321 0.99 -5.72 -8.89
N VAL A 322 0.30 -4.63 -8.58
CA VAL A 322 -0.49 -4.50 -7.35
C VAL A 322 -1.54 -5.60 -7.31
N GLY A 323 -2.37 -5.70 -8.35
CA GLY A 323 -3.42 -6.72 -8.38
C GLY A 323 -2.86 -8.15 -8.41
N PHE A 324 -1.76 -8.38 -9.12
CA PHE A 324 -1.07 -9.69 -9.12
C PHE A 324 -0.51 -10.02 -7.73
N GLY A 325 0.04 -9.04 -7.03
CA GLY A 325 0.56 -9.17 -5.67
C GLY A 325 -0.51 -9.27 -4.58
N GLN A 326 -1.74 -8.83 -4.86
CA GLN A 326 -2.91 -8.97 -3.97
C GLN A 326 -3.59 -10.34 -4.11
N THR A 327 -3.41 -11.03 -5.24
CA THR A 327 -4.17 -12.25 -5.57
C THR A 327 -3.31 -13.51 -5.65
N ILE A 328 -2.16 -13.45 -6.33
CA ILE A 328 -1.33 -14.63 -6.66
C ILE A 328 0.05 -14.53 -5.98
N CYS A 329 0.81 -13.47 -6.26
CA CYS A 329 2.17 -13.29 -5.74
C CYS A 329 2.18 -12.55 -4.40
N LEU A 330 1.47 -13.14 -3.42
CA LEU A 330 1.32 -12.61 -2.08
C LEU A 330 2.67 -12.41 -1.37
N PRO A 331 2.81 -11.41 -0.48
CA PRO A 331 4.06 -11.21 0.27
C PRO A 331 4.44 -12.43 1.13
N ILE A 332 3.43 -13.10 1.69
CA ILE A 332 3.56 -14.33 2.49
C ILE A 332 2.63 -15.37 1.88
N GLY A 333 3.10 -16.60 1.70
CA GLY A 333 2.29 -17.69 1.12
C GLY A 333 1.98 -17.48 -0.36
N ARG A 334 3.01 -17.19 -1.17
CA ARG A 334 2.89 -17.06 -2.64
C ARG A 334 2.20 -18.29 -3.24
N ARG A 335 1.18 -18.07 -4.06
CA ARG A 335 0.38 -19.14 -4.68
C ARG A 335 1.03 -19.63 -5.97
N CYS A 336 2.27 -20.11 -5.90
CA CYS A 336 3.03 -20.52 -7.08
C CYS A 336 2.36 -21.67 -7.85
N GLY A 337 1.59 -22.55 -7.20
CA GLY A 337 0.82 -23.59 -7.90
C GLY A 337 -0.31 -23.04 -8.80
N GLU A 338 -0.83 -21.85 -8.49
CA GLU A 338 -1.86 -21.16 -9.30
C GLU A 338 -1.23 -20.20 -10.34
N CYS A 339 0.10 -20.05 -10.34
CA CYS A 339 0.80 -19.06 -11.15
C CYS A 339 1.35 -19.65 -12.46
N ASP A 340 0.87 -19.16 -13.60
CA ASP A 340 1.28 -19.66 -14.92
C ASP A 340 2.78 -19.37 -15.21
N LEU A 341 3.35 -18.31 -14.63
CA LEU A 341 4.80 -18.06 -14.71
C LEU A 341 5.62 -19.15 -14.02
N ALA A 342 5.13 -19.68 -12.90
CA ALA A 342 5.80 -20.76 -12.18
C ALA A 342 5.67 -22.09 -12.94
N LYS A 343 4.47 -22.40 -13.47
CA LYS A 343 4.22 -23.58 -14.30
C LYS A 343 5.12 -23.62 -15.54
N GLN A 344 5.31 -22.47 -16.19
CA GLN A 344 6.18 -22.34 -17.36
C GLN A 344 7.68 -22.18 -17.02
N LYS A 345 8.06 -22.30 -15.73
CA LYS A 345 9.45 -22.15 -15.25
C LYS A 345 10.10 -20.80 -15.61
N LEU A 346 9.30 -19.75 -15.74
CA LEU A 346 9.76 -18.38 -16.05
C LEU A 346 10.07 -17.56 -14.80
N CYS A 347 9.49 -17.90 -13.65
CA CYS A 347 9.74 -17.20 -12.39
C CYS A 347 10.89 -17.86 -11.61
N PRO A 348 12.06 -17.21 -11.44
CA PRO A 348 13.20 -17.80 -10.74
C PRO A 348 12.96 -17.95 -9.23
N SER A 349 12.02 -17.18 -8.66
CA SER A 349 11.67 -17.21 -7.23
C SER A 349 10.43 -18.05 -6.92
N ALA A 350 9.98 -18.88 -7.87
CA ALA A 350 8.88 -19.81 -7.66
C ALA A 350 9.21 -20.77 -6.51
N VAL A 351 8.27 -20.95 -5.60
CA VAL A 351 8.38 -21.92 -4.50
C VAL A 351 7.58 -23.16 -4.85
N ALA A 352 8.10 -24.34 -4.50
CA ALA A 352 7.35 -25.59 -4.61
C ALA A 352 6.11 -25.46 -3.71
N SER A 353 4.92 -25.58 -4.29
CA SER A 353 3.69 -25.57 -3.52
C SER A 353 3.58 -26.86 -2.73
N SER A 354 3.72 -26.80 -1.40
CA SER A 354 3.06 -27.81 -0.55
C SER A 354 1.54 -27.61 -0.69
N PRO A 355 0.74 -28.68 -0.80
CA PRO A 355 -0.71 -28.54 -0.97
C PRO A 355 -1.27 -27.75 0.21
N VAL A 356 -1.86 -26.58 -0.07
CA VAL A 356 -2.48 -25.76 0.96
C VAL A 356 -3.76 -26.46 1.39
N LYS A 357 -3.76 -27.06 2.59
CA LYS A 357 -4.96 -27.66 3.20
C LYS A 357 -6.04 -26.59 3.32
N ARG A 358 -7.07 -26.63 2.45
CA ARG A 358 -8.24 -25.73 2.54
C ARG A 358 -9.08 -26.16 3.74
N ARG A 359 -9.15 -25.32 4.78
CA ARG A 359 -10.15 -25.48 5.86
C ARG A 359 -11.53 -25.11 5.33
N VAL A 360 -12.37 -26.10 5.06
CA VAL A 360 -13.79 -25.88 4.74
C VAL A 360 -14.56 -25.76 6.05
N LYS A 361 -15.17 -24.60 6.32
CA LYS A 361 -16.19 -24.48 7.37
C LYS A 361 -17.44 -25.22 6.89
N LYS A 362 -17.81 -26.31 7.57
CA LYS A 362 -19.11 -26.98 7.39
C LYS A 362 -20.14 -26.17 8.18
N GLU A 363 -21.16 -25.67 7.49
CA GLU A 363 -22.29 -24.98 8.12
C GLU A 363 -23.18 -26.06 8.75
N VAL A 364 -23.35 -26.01 10.07
CA VAL A 364 -24.26 -26.90 10.79
C VAL A 364 -25.63 -26.23 10.76
N VAL A 365 -26.57 -26.79 10.01
CA VAL A 365 -27.98 -26.39 10.08
C VAL A 365 -28.60 -27.15 11.24
N ILE A 366 -28.87 -26.45 12.34
CA ILE A 366 -29.65 -26.98 13.46
C ILE A 366 -31.12 -26.76 13.09
N LYS A 367 -31.85 -27.84 12.83
CA LYS A 367 -33.31 -27.81 12.85
C LYS A 367 -33.74 -27.97 14.31
N VAL A 368 -34.55 -27.03 14.79
CA VAL A 368 -35.21 -27.13 16.09
C VAL A 368 -36.64 -27.55 15.77
N ASP A 369 -37.01 -28.76 16.16
CA ASP A 369 -38.41 -29.17 16.21
C ASP A 369 -38.90 -28.90 17.64
N ASP A 370 -40.04 -28.21 17.75
CA ASP A 370 -40.67 -27.82 19.00
C ASP A 370 -41.06 -29.03 19.83
N LEU A 371 -40.37 -29.26 20.96
CA LEU A 371 -40.91 -30.01 22.09
C LEU A 371 -40.40 -29.44 23.42
N GLU A 372 -41.34 -29.35 24.35
CA GLU A 372 -41.21 -28.82 25.71
C GLU A 372 -40.21 -29.61 26.57
N ASP A 373 -39.57 -28.87 27.48
CA ASP A 373 -38.66 -29.29 28.54
C ASP A 373 -37.21 -29.68 28.17
N GLY A 374 -36.29 -28.81 28.62
CA GLY A 374 -34.89 -28.75 28.22
C GLY A 374 -33.99 -29.88 28.73
N VAL A 375 -32.94 -30.14 27.96
CA VAL A 375 -31.50 -30.07 28.32
C VAL A 375 -30.70 -30.18 27.00
N VAL A 376 -29.82 -29.20 26.72
CA VAL A 376 -28.95 -29.20 25.52
C VAL A 376 -27.51 -29.49 25.94
N VAL A 377 -26.99 -30.66 25.56
CA VAL A 377 -25.55 -30.97 25.61
C VAL A 377 -24.94 -30.64 24.25
N LYS A 378 -24.00 -29.68 24.21
CA LYS A 378 -23.24 -29.34 23.01
C LYS A 378 -21.99 -30.20 22.93
N THR A 379 -21.86 -31.00 21.87
CA THR A 379 -20.59 -31.62 21.48
C THR A 379 -20.22 -31.11 20.10
N GLU A 380 -19.10 -30.38 19.98
CA GLU A 380 -18.51 -29.98 18.70
C GLU A 380 -17.55 -31.07 18.22
N GLU A 381 -17.84 -31.74 17.11
CA GLU A 381 -16.85 -32.59 16.43
C GLU A 381 -16.22 -31.86 15.24
N MET A 382 -14.88 -31.79 15.26
CA MET A 382 -14.05 -31.31 14.16
C MET A 382 -13.69 -32.46 13.22
N ALA A 383 -14.22 -32.46 11.99
CA ALA A 383 -13.75 -33.38 10.95
C ALA A 383 -12.77 -32.69 9.99
N VAL A 384 -11.58 -33.29 9.83
CA VAL A 384 -10.56 -32.91 8.84
C VAL A 384 -10.65 -33.89 7.68
N GLN A 385 -10.85 -33.41 6.45
CA GLN A 385 -10.72 -34.23 5.24
C GLN A 385 -9.42 -33.87 4.51
N GLU A 386 -8.65 -34.89 4.15
CA GLU A 386 -7.51 -34.81 3.23
C GLU A 386 -7.99 -35.14 1.82
N ASP A 387 -7.85 -34.20 0.87
CA ASP A 387 -8.05 -34.52 -0.54
C ASP A 387 -6.83 -35.30 -1.04
N VAL A 388 -6.97 -36.61 -1.18
CA VAL A 388 -6.06 -37.45 -1.95
C VAL A 388 -6.33 -37.16 -3.42
N GLY A 389 -5.32 -36.60 -4.10
CA GLY A 389 -5.41 -36.27 -5.52
C GLY A 389 -5.81 -37.48 -6.35
N ILE A 390 -6.89 -37.34 -7.11
CA ILE A 390 -7.30 -38.29 -8.14
C ILE A 390 -6.19 -38.29 -9.20
N LYS A 391 -5.42 -39.38 -9.25
CA LYS A 391 -4.65 -39.76 -10.43
C LYS A 391 -5.66 -40.08 -11.53
N VAL A 392 -5.64 -39.32 -12.61
CA VAL A 392 -6.25 -39.73 -13.87
C VAL A 392 -5.15 -40.50 -14.61
N GLU A 393 -5.24 -41.83 -14.60
CA GLU A 393 -4.48 -42.66 -15.53
C GLU A 393 -5.18 -42.63 -16.90
N PRO A 394 -4.44 -42.57 -18.02
CA PRO A 394 -5.03 -42.64 -19.35
C PRO A 394 -5.39 -44.10 -19.66
N GLU A 395 -6.66 -44.35 -19.96
CA GLU A 395 -7.08 -45.61 -20.57
C GLU A 395 -6.50 -45.70 -22.00
N VAL A 396 -5.70 -46.74 -22.21
CA VAL A 396 -5.24 -47.21 -23.52
C VAL A 396 -6.21 -48.32 -23.95
N GLU A 397 -6.58 -48.28 -25.23
CA GLU A 397 -7.47 -49.20 -25.96
C GLU A 397 -7.07 -50.68 -25.83
N ASP A 398 -8.06 -51.60 -25.90
CA ASP A 398 -8.02 -52.79 -26.79
C ASP A 398 -9.36 -53.58 -26.81
N ASP A 399 -9.78 -53.88 -28.06
CA ASP A 399 -10.58 -55.00 -28.59
C ASP A 399 -12.05 -55.30 -28.18
N CYS A 400 -12.98 -54.98 -29.10
CA CYS A 400 -13.80 -55.96 -29.86
C CYS A 400 -14.42 -55.34 -31.12
#